data_AF-A0A6G3ZDJ9-F1
#
_entry.id   AF-A0A6G3ZDJ9-F1
#
_cell.length_a   1.000
_cell.length_b   1.000
_cell.length_c   1.000
_cell.angle_alpha   90.00
_cell.angle_beta   90.00
_cell.angle_gamma   90.00
#
_symmetry.space_group_name_H-M   'P 1'
#
loop_
_entity.id
_entity.type
_entity.pdbx_description
1 polymer ?
#
loop_
_entity_poly.entity_id
_entity_poly.type
_entity_poly.pdbx_seq_one_letter_code
_entity_poly.pdbx_strand_id
1 'polypeptide(L)'
;MNPPDAWQVETDEFRLLVLLSADQSWLRLLAPLVPVQAAQNFLDQILEANFDKTQEARYALHQNVLWGVFHHELATLTETGMESAINRLQMMKQEGVDPFFNVLVEQQIRQIIQAAKLQRQSLEETMKTLNHFYSEGMMGDMSGGQYQDQVLEAWRRQLERLWPEVD
;
A
#
# COMPACT_ATOMS: atom_id res chain seq x y z
N MET A 1 36.11 18.70 8.49
CA MET A 1 34.67 18.56 8.72
C MET A 1 34.31 17.15 8.32
N ASN A 2 33.82 16.34 9.26
CA ASN A 2 33.16 15.09 8.86
C ASN A 2 31.91 15.47 8.06
N PRO A 3 31.64 14.83 6.91
CA PRO A 3 30.38 15.04 6.22
C PRO A 3 29.22 14.73 7.18
N PRO A 4 28.08 15.43 7.08
CA PRO A 4 26.95 15.13 7.95
C PRO A 4 26.48 13.70 7.70
N ASP A 5 26.19 12.95 8.75
CA ASP A 5 25.68 11.56 8.64
C ASP A 5 24.22 11.53 8.14
N ALA A 6 23.63 12.69 7.83
CA ALA A 6 22.26 12.85 7.37
C ALA A 6 22.12 14.01 6.37
N TRP A 7 21.37 13.76 5.29
CA TRP A 7 20.91 14.77 4.35
C TRP A 7 19.39 14.66 4.16
N GLN A 8 18.78 15.78 3.80
CA GLN A 8 17.38 15.84 3.41
C GLN A 8 17.29 16.46 2.02
N VAL A 9 16.58 15.79 1.13
CA VAL A 9 16.20 16.31 -0.19
C VAL A 9 14.70 16.51 -0.17
N GLU A 10 14.26 17.71 -0.51
CA GLU A 10 12.86 18.09 -0.44
C GLU A 10 12.44 18.81 -1.72
N THR A 11 11.36 18.32 -2.32
CA THR A 11 10.61 18.96 -3.39
C THR A 11 9.17 19.18 -2.92
N ASP A 12 8.36 19.85 -3.73
CA ASP A 12 6.94 20.07 -3.41
C ASP A 12 6.14 18.76 -3.23
N GLU A 13 6.59 17.67 -3.83
CA GLU A 13 5.86 16.39 -3.88
C GLU A 13 6.55 15.26 -3.10
N PHE A 14 7.85 15.41 -2.83
CA PHE A 14 8.69 14.31 -2.35
C PHE A 14 9.72 14.78 -1.33
N ARG A 15 9.74 14.12 -0.17
CA ARG A 15 10.78 14.30 0.85
C ARG A 15 11.54 12.99 1.01
N LEU A 16 12.86 13.08 0.87
CA LEU A 16 13.79 11.96 1.02
C LEU A 16 14.80 12.29 2.11
N LEU A 17 14.93 11.39 3.09
CA LEU A 17 16.02 11.43 4.06
C LEU A 17 17.10 10.43 3.62
N VAL A 18 18.34 10.87 3.65
CA VAL A 18 19.51 10.08 3.32
C VAL A 18 20.35 10.00 4.58
N LEU A 19 20.52 8.81 5.13
CA LEU A 19 21.26 8.59 6.37
C LEU A 19 22.43 7.66 6.11
N LEU A 20 23.59 7.98 6.66
CA LEU A 20 24.70 7.04 6.76
C LEU A 20 24.70 6.39 8.15
N SER A 21 25.17 5.15 8.22
CA SER A 21 25.52 4.55 9.51
C SER A 21 26.69 5.32 10.15
N ALA A 22 26.85 5.19 11.47
CA ALA A 22 27.89 5.90 12.22
C ALA A 22 29.32 5.56 11.75
N ASP A 23 29.52 4.35 11.21
CA ASP A 23 30.77 3.88 10.61
C ASP A 23 30.84 4.17 9.09
N GLN A 24 29.82 4.84 8.52
CA GLN A 24 29.68 5.23 7.12
C GLN A 24 29.72 4.07 6.11
N SER A 25 29.50 2.83 6.57
CA SER A 25 29.50 1.64 5.72
C SER A 25 28.13 1.37 5.06
N TRP A 26 27.05 1.91 5.60
CA TRP A 26 25.68 1.70 5.11
C TRP A 26 24.99 3.02 4.76
N LEU A 27 24.24 3.00 3.66
CA LEU A 27 23.32 4.05 3.26
C LEU A 27 21.88 3.62 3.51
N ARG A 28 21.07 4.50 4.09
CA ARG A 28 19.63 4.34 4.19
C ARG A 28 18.93 5.52 3.54
N LEU A 29 18.02 5.22 2.61
CA LEU A 29 17.10 6.18 2.03
C LEU A 29 15.72 5.97 2.66
N LEU A 30 15.07 7.05 3.10
CA LEU A 30 13.77 7.01 3.77
C LEU A 30 12.82 8.01 3.13
N ALA A 31 11.65 7.54 2.70
CA ALA A 31 10.56 8.38 2.21
C ALA A 31 9.31 8.19 3.09
N PRO A 32 8.76 9.24 3.72
CA PRO A 32 7.52 9.15 4.48
C PRO A 32 6.33 9.03 3.51
N LEU A 33 5.56 7.95 3.62
CA LEU A 33 4.47 7.65 2.68
C LEU A 33 3.15 8.21 3.19
N VAL A 34 2.61 7.62 4.26
CA VAL A 34 1.32 7.98 4.87
C VAL A 34 1.36 7.84 6.40
N PRO A 35 0.48 8.50 7.16
CA PRO A 35 0.29 8.21 8.57
C PRO A 35 -0.10 6.75 8.80
N VAL A 36 0.35 6.16 9.91
CA VAL A 36 0.06 4.75 10.24
C VAL A 36 -1.45 4.46 10.31
N GLN A 37 -2.26 5.45 10.69
CA GLN A 37 -3.73 5.31 10.75
C GLN A 37 -4.32 4.95 9.38
N ALA A 38 -3.78 5.51 8.29
CA ALA A 38 -4.21 5.20 6.93
C ALA A 38 -3.73 3.83 6.44
N ALA A 39 -2.63 3.32 7.01
CA ALA A 39 -2.03 2.02 6.66
C ALA A 39 -2.51 0.86 7.56
N GLN A 40 -3.16 1.17 8.69
CA GLN A 40 -3.44 0.21 9.77
C GLN A 40 -4.25 -1.00 9.33
N ASN A 41 -5.22 -0.80 8.43
CA ASN A 41 -6.08 -1.87 7.92
C ASN A 41 -5.42 -2.72 6.84
N PHE A 42 -4.21 -2.36 6.41
CA PHE A 42 -3.51 -2.96 5.28
C PHE A 42 -2.17 -3.59 5.68
N LEU A 43 -1.87 -3.71 6.98
CA LEU A 43 -0.56 -4.14 7.46
C LEU A 43 -0.17 -5.52 6.95
N ASP A 44 -1.11 -6.47 6.89
CA ASP A 44 -0.85 -7.80 6.36
C ASP A 44 -0.48 -7.74 4.87
N GLN A 45 -1.24 -6.99 4.06
CA GLN A 45 -0.96 -6.82 2.63
C GLN A 45 0.36 -6.05 2.40
N ILE A 46 0.70 -5.10 3.27
CA ILE A 46 1.98 -4.38 3.25
C ILE A 46 3.15 -5.35 3.52
N LEU A 47 3.00 -6.22 4.52
CA LEU A 47 4.01 -7.24 4.84
C LEU A 47 4.15 -8.29 3.75
N GLU A 48 3.04 -8.70 3.13
CA GLU A 48 3.06 -9.57 1.95
C GLU A 48 3.79 -8.89 0.79
N ALA A 49 3.50 -7.63 0.49
CA ALA A 49 4.19 -6.91 -0.58
C ALA A 49 5.70 -6.73 -0.34
N ASN A 50 6.12 -6.65 0.92
CA ASN A 50 7.54 -6.67 1.29
C ASN A 50 8.25 -7.98 0.89
N PHE A 51 7.51 -9.07 0.73
CA PHE A 51 8.04 -10.37 0.34
C PHE A 51 8.30 -10.46 -1.17
N ASP A 52 7.36 -9.99 -2.01
CA ASP A 52 7.37 -10.29 -3.45
C ASP A 52 7.40 -9.06 -4.38
N LYS A 53 6.87 -7.92 -3.96
CA LYS A 53 6.56 -6.78 -4.87
C LYS A 53 7.49 -5.58 -4.74
N THR A 54 8.17 -5.42 -3.62
CA THR A 54 8.89 -4.18 -3.27
C THR A 54 10.32 -4.09 -3.81
N GLN A 55 10.85 -5.17 -4.38
CA GLN A 55 12.16 -5.25 -5.05
C GLN A 55 13.32 -4.84 -4.14
N GLU A 56 13.92 -3.66 -4.34
CA GLU A 56 15.05 -3.12 -3.56
C GLU A 56 14.61 -2.31 -2.33
N ALA A 57 13.38 -1.80 -2.30
CA ALA A 57 12.84 -1.02 -1.19
C ALA A 57 11.95 -1.89 -0.29
N ARG A 58 11.64 -1.46 0.93
CA ARG A 58 10.71 -2.13 1.85
C ARG A 58 9.85 -1.11 2.57
N TYR A 59 8.62 -1.47 2.88
CA TYR A 59 7.76 -0.74 3.80
C TYR A 59 8.21 -0.98 5.25
N ALA A 60 8.22 0.07 6.06
CA ALA A 60 8.51 0.00 7.49
C ALA A 60 7.64 0.96 8.29
N LEU A 61 7.32 0.61 9.54
CA LEU A 61 6.60 1.49 10.46
C LEU A 61 7.58 2.13 11.43
N HIS A 62 7.54 3.46 11.54
CA HIS A 62 8.29 4.17 12.56
C HIS A 62 7.63 5.52 12.86
N GLN A 63 7.55 5.89 14.14
CA GLN A 63 7.02 7.19 14.59
C GLN A 63 5.64 7.53 14.00
N ASN A 64 4.71 6.56 14.02
CA ASN A 64 3.34 6.70 13.48
C ASN A 64 3.26 7.05 11.98
N VAL A 65 4.31 6.73 11.21
CA VAL A 65 4.35 6.91 9.77
C VAL A 65 4.75 5.58 9.12
N LEU A 66 4.11 5.28 7.98
CA LEU A 66 4.56 4.25 7.06
C LEU A 66 5.65 4.85 6.17
N TRP A 67 6.81 4.21 6.13
CA TRP A 67 7.99 4.62 5.40
C TRP A 67 8.27 3.67 4.25
N GLY A 68 8.72 4.21 3.12
CA GLY A 68 9.52 3.47 2.15
C GLY A 68 10.98 3.56 2.55
N VAL A 69 11.65 2.41 2.63
CA VAL A 69 13.03 2.29 3.10
C VAL A 69 13.85 1.53 2.08
N PHE A 70 14.97 2.11 1.67
CA PHE A 70 16.03 1.39 0.96
C PHE A 70 17.27 1.39 1.85
N HIS A 71 17.92 0.23 1.97
CA HIS A 71 19.08 0.04 2.84
C HIS A 71 20.13 -0.77 2.10
N HIS A 72 21.34 -0.21 1.94
CA HIS A 72 22.36 -0.81 1.10
C HIS A 72 23.77 -0.51 1.64
N GLU A 73 24.69 -1.44 1.44
CA GLU A 73 26.10 -1.23 1.75
C GLU A 73 26.70 -0.21 0.76
N LEU A 74 27.35 0.83 1.27
CA LEU A 74 27.86 1.92 0.44
C LEU A 74 28.97 1.44 -0.50
N ALA A 75 29.76 0.46 -0.09
CA ALA A 75 30.88 -0.08 -0.86
C ALA A 75 30.46 -0.71 -2.20
N THR A 76 29.22 -1.20 -2.29
CA THR A 76 28.68 -1.89 -3.48
C THR A 76 27.57 -1.08 -4.17
N LEU A 77 27.24 0.10 -3.65
CA LEU A 77 26.20 0.96 -4.21
C LEU A 77 26.69 1.58 -5.52
N THR A 78 25.96 1.34 -6.60
CA THR A 78 26.19 1.99 -7.89
C THR A 78 25.27 3.19 -8.05
N GLU A 79 25.66 4.14 -8.91
CA GLU A 79 24.81 5.28 -9.26
C GLU A 79 23.45 4.83 -9.81
N THR A 80 23.44 3.88 -10.73
CA THR A 80 22.20 3.30 -11.28
C THR A 80 21.34 2.61 -10.22
N GLY A 81 21.96 1.91 -9.26
CA GLY A 81 21.25 1.28 -8.15
C GLY A 81 20.61 2.31 -7.22
N MET A 82 21.32 3.42 -6.96
CA MET A 82 20.79 4.53 -6.18
C MET A 82 19.63 5.24 -6.89
N GLU A 83 19.75 5.49 -8.20
CA GLU A 83 18.69 6.09 -9.01
C GLU A 83 17.44 5.20 -9.03
N SER A 84 17.60 3.89 -9.24
CA SER A 84 16.50 2.91 -9.19
C SER A 84 15.77 2.94 -7.84
N ALA A 85 16.54 2.94 -6.74
CA ALA A 85 15.97 3.00 -5.40
C ALA A 85 15.17 4.30 -5.16
N ILE A 86 15.67 5.45 -5.63
CA ILE A 86 14.95 6.73 -5.52
C ILE A 86 13.65 6.70 -6.32
N ASN A 87 13.70 6.23 -7.57
CA ASN A 87 12.50 6.09 -8.42
C ASN A 87 11.47 5.16 -7.77
N ARG A 88 11.92 4.05 -7.18
CA ARG A 88 11.05 3.12 -6.47
C ARG A 88 10.38 3.77 -5.25
N LEU A 89 11.13 4.53 -4.46
CA LEU A 89 10.58 5.25 -3.30
C LEU A 89 9.59 6.35 -3.70
N GLN A 90 9.81 7.03 -4.83
CA GLN A 90 8.86 8.00 -5.39
C GLN A 90 7.56 7.31 -5.84
N MET A 91 7.66 6.16 -6.52
CA MET A 91 6.50 5.37 -6.92
C MET A 91 5.70 4.92 -5.69
N MET A 92 6.36 4.37 -4.66
CA MET A 92 5.69 4.00 -3.40
C MET A 92 5.00 5.20 -2.74
N LYS A 93 5.58 6.40 -2.84
CA LYS A 93 4.97 7.63 -2.31
C LYS A 93 3.71 8.03 -3.08
N GLN A 94 3.74 7.93 -4.40
CA GLN A 94 2.60 8.24 -5.26
C GLN A 94 1.45 7.23 -5.05
N GLU A 95 1.78 5.95 -4.88
CA GLU A 95 0.80 4.88 -4.67
C GLU A 95 0.16 4.89 -3.27
N GLY A 96 0.91 5.32 -2.23
CA GLY A 96 0.41 5.38 -0.87
C GLY A 96 -0.08 4.01 -0.36
N VAL A 97 -1.38 3.89 -0.13
CA VAL A 97 -2.02 2.63 0.33
C VAL A 97 -2.94 1.99 -0.71
N ASP A 98 -3.12 2.63 -1.87
CA ASP A 98 -4.06 2.21 -2.90
C ASP A 98 -3.82 0.78 -3.42
N PRO A 99 -2.55 0.32 -3.61
CA PRO A 99 -2.30 -1.06 -4.02
C PRO A 99 -2.84 -2.09 -3.02
N PHE A 100 -2.77 -1.79 -1.72
CA PHE A 100 -3.22 -2.71 -0.67
C PHE A 100 -4.73 -2.71 -0.51
N PHE A 101 -5.35 -1.54 -0.70
CA PHE A 101 -6.80 -1.43 -0.76
C PHE A 101 -7.36 -2.37 -1.84
N ASN A 102 -6.81 -2.31 -3.06
CA ASN A 102 -7.27 -3.18 -4.15
C ASN A 102 -7.11 -4.67 -3.86
N VAL A 103 -5.99 -5.07 -3.24
CA VAL A 103 -5.76 -6.46 -2.82
C VAL A 103 -6.78 -6.90 -1.77
N LEU A 104 -7.02 -6.08 -0.75
CA LEU A 104 -7.98 -6.38 0.31
C LEU A 104 -9.40 -6.50 -0.25
N VAL A 105 -9.82 -5.57 -1.09
CA VAL A 105 -11.14 -5.59 -1.74
C VAL A 105 -11.32 -6.86 -2.56
N GLU A 106 -10.32 -7.24 -3.36
CA GLU A 106 -10.39 -8.47 -4.14
C GLU A 106 -10.52 -9.70 -3.24
N GLN A 107 -9.73 -9.81 -2.17
CA GLN A 107 -9.81 -10.92 -1.22
C GLN A 107 -11.21 -11.03 -0.58
N GLN A 108 -11.76 -9.91 -0.12
CA GLN A 108 -13.09 -9.87 0.48
C GLN A 108 -14.19 -10.23 -0.52
N ILE A 109 -14.13 -9.71 -1.75
CA ILE A 109 -15.11 -10.03 -2.80
C ILE A 109 -15.08 -11.50 -3.14
N ARG A 110 -13.90 -12.13 -3.22
CA ARG A 110 -13.81 -13.58 -3.45
C ARG A 110 -14.53 -14.37 -2.35
N GLN A 111 -14.39 -13.98 -1.08
CA GLN A 111 -15.11 -14.59 0.04
C GLN A 111 -16.62 -14.38 -0.05
N ILE A 112 -17.07 -13.18 -0.42
CA ILE A 112 -18.48 -12.87 -0.63
C ILE A 112 -19.07 -13.75 -1.75
N ILE A 113 -18.37 -13.88 -2.89
CA ILE A 113 -18.82 -14.71 -4.01
C ILE A 113 -18.94 -16.18 -3.59
N GLN A 114 -17.93 -16.71 -2.88
CA GLN A 114 -17.97 -18.10 -2.38
C GLN A 114 -19.17 -18.32 -1.46
N ALA A 115 -19.40 -17.43 -0.50
CA ALA A 115 -20.53 -17.52 0.41
C ALA A 115 -21.88 -17.40 -0.32
N ALA A 116 -21.99 -16.50 -1.30
CA ALA A 116 -23.19 -16.30 -2.11
C ALA A 116 -23.51 -17.53 -2.99
N LYS A 117 -22.49 -18.11 -3.65
CA LYS A 117 -22.65 -19.32 -4.46
C LYS A 117 -23.05 -20.54 -3.63
N LEU A 118 -22.50 -20.70 -2.43
CA LEU A 118 -22.94 -21.73 -1.48
C LEU A 118 -24.42 -21.58 -1.10
N GLN A 119 -24.90 -20.33 -1.00
CA GLN A 119 -26.30 -20.00 -0.73
C GLN A 119 -27.17 -20.00 -2.02
N ARG A 120 -26.61 -20.35 -3.18
CA ARG A 120 -27.26 -20.29 -4.51
C ARG A 120 -27.82 -18.91 -4.87
N GLN A 121 -27.22 -17.86 -4.33
CA GLN A 121 -27.58 -16.48 -4.67
C GLN A 121 -27.07 -16.14 -6.07
N SER A 122 -27.84 -15.30 -6.76
CA SER A 122 -27.43 -14.69 -8.02
C SER A 122 -26.48 -13.51 -7.81
N LEU A 123 -25.79 -13.10 -8.88
CA LEU A 123 -24.98 -11.89 -8.89
C LEU A 123 -25.79 -10.65 -8.49
N GLU A 124 -27.03 -10.54 -8.97
CA GLU A 124 -27.91 -9.40 -8.67
C GLU A 124 -28.30 -9.32 -7.18
N GLU A 125 -28.59 -10.46 -6.55
CA GLU A 125 -28.90 -10.54 -5.12
C GLU A 125 -27.68 -10.22 -4.26
N THR A 126 -26.51 -10.71 -4.67
CA THR A 126 -25.24 -10.42 -4.00
C THR A 126 -24.92 -8.93 -4.09
N MET A 127 -25.12 -8.33 -5.26
CA MET A 127 -24.93 -6.89 -5.50
C MET A 127 -25.85 -6.03 -4.63
N LYS A 128 -27.12 -6.43 -4.47
CA LYS A 128 -28.08 -5.75 -3.58
C LYS A 128 -27.64 -5.82 -2.12
N THR A 129 -27.18 -7.00 -1.68
CA THR A 129 -26.67 -7.21 -0.32
C THR A 129 -25.43 -6.37 -0.06
N LEU A 130 -24.50 -6.30 -1.02
CA LEU A 130 -23.30 -5.47 -0.95
C LEU A 130 -23.63 -3.98 -0.80
N ASN A 131 -24.55 -3.47 -1.64
CA ASN A 131 -25.03 -2.09 -1.55
C ASN A 131 -25.67 -1.78 -0.19
N HIS A 132 -26.39 -2.76 0.38
CA HIS A 132 -27.01 -2.61 1.69
C HIS A 132 -25.99 -2.54 2.82
N PHE A 133 -25.02 -3.47 2.87
CA PHE A 133 -23.92 -3.42 3.85
C PHE A 133 -23.09 -2.13 3.76
N TYR A 134 -22.93 -1.60 2.55
CA TYR A 134 -22.30 -0.32 2.33
C TYR A 134 -23.13 0.84 2.90
N SER A 135 -24.45 0.84 2.66
CA SER A 135 -25.37 1.86 3.20
C SER A 135 -25.49 1.84 4.72
N GLU A 136 -25.24 0.70 5.36
CA GLU A 136 -25.29 0.52 6.81
C GLU A 136 -23.95 0.80 7.52
N GLY A 137 -22.88 1.14 6.77
CA GLY A 137 -21.55 1.39 7.34
C GLY A 137 -20.85 0.15 7.91
N MET A 138 -21.38 -1.04 7.62
CA MET A 138 -20.92 -2.33 8.16
C MET A 138 -19.65 -2.86 7.46
N MET A 139 -19.25 -2.27 6.33
CA MET A 139 -18.02 -2.58 5.58
C MET A 139 -16.84 -1.67 5.99
N GLY A 140 -16.85 -1.22 7.25
CA GLY A 140 -15.73 -0.59 7.93
C GLY A 140 -15.65 0.93 7.77
N ASP A 141 -15.14 1.56 8.82
CA ASP A 141 -14.67 2.96 8.93
C ASP A 141 -13.44 3.23 8.04
N MET A 142 -13.45 2.72 6.80
CA MET A 142 -12.35 2.84 5.82
C MET A 142 -12.46 4.09 4.96
N SER A 143 -13.37 5.01 5.28
CA SER A 143 -13.63 6.18 4.43
C SER A 143 -14.18 7.37 5.21
N GLY A 144 -13.27 8.17 5.77
CA GLY A 144 -13.59 9.55 6.09
C GLY A 144 -13.79 10.36 4.81
N GLY A 145 -15.05 10.59 4.41
CA GLY A 145 -15.46 11.54 3.35
C GLY A 145 -15.06 11.19 1.90
N GLN A 146 -15.73 11.85 0.93
CA GLN A 146 -15.60 11.93 -0.56
C GLN A 146 -15.16 10.70 -1.41
N TYR A 147 -14.40 9.77 -0.85
CA TYR A 147 -13.96 8.50 -1.42
C TYR A 147 -15.04 7.39 -1.36
N GLN A 148 -16.16 7.61 -0.67
CA GLN A 148 -17.20 6.59 -0.50
C GLN A 148 -17.79 6.09 -1.83
N ASP A 149 -18.19 7.01 -2.72
CA ASP A 149 -18.80 6.62 -3.99
C ASP A 149 -17.81 5.91 -4.93
N GLN A 150 -16.54 6.31 -4.91
CA GLN A 150 -15.49 5.66 -5.68
C GLN A 150 -15.18 4.25 -5.16
N VAL A 151 -15.24 4.06 -3.84
CA VAL A 151 -15.07 2.75 -3.21
C VAL A 151 -16.18 1.81 -3.65
N LEU A 152 -17.46 2.20 -3.53
CA LEU A 152 -18.56 1.33 -3.93
C LEU A 152 -18.47 0.91 -5.41
N GLU A 153 -18.14 1.84 -6.30
CA GLU A 153 -17.95 1.54 -7.73
C GLU A 153 -16.73 0.63 -7.99
N ALA A 154 -15.66 0.73 -7.20
CA ALA A 154 -14.55 -0.22 -7.28
C ALA A 154 -15.00 -1.63 -6.87
N TRP A 155 -15.77 -1.75 -5.79
CA TRP A 155 -16.30 -3.01 -5.32
C TRP A 155 -17.27 -3.66 -6.33
N ARG A 156 -18.18 -2.87 -6.92
CA ARG A 156 -19.12 -3.36 -7.95
C ARG A 156 -18.39 -3.96 -9.15
N ARG A 157 -17.42 -3.22 -9.71
CA ARG A 157 -16.62 -3.66 -10.86
C ARG A 157 -15.85 -4.95 -10.54
N GLN A 158 -15.28 -5.05 -9.33
CA GLN A 158 -14.57 -6.26 -8.93
C GLN A 158 -15.51 -7.45 -8.74
N LEU A 159 -16.72 -7.26 -8.18
CA LEU A 159 -17.70 -8.33 -8.04
C LEU A 159 -18.11 -8.89 -9.40
N GLU A 160 -18.44 -8.03 -10.37
CA GLU A 160 -18.81 -8.44 -11.74
C GLU A 160 -17.68 -9.18 -12.44
N ARG A 161 -16.44 -8.70 -12.30
CA ARG A 161 -15.26 -9.33 -12.88
C ARG A 161 -14.98 -10.72 -12.29
N LEU A 162 -15.08 -10.84 -10.97
CA LEU A 162 -14.68 -12.04 -10.22
C LEU A 162 -15.76 -13.13 -10.18
N TRP A 163 -17.04 -12.77 -10.35
CA TRP A 163 -18.16 -13.71 -10.32
C TRP A 163 -18.00 -14.97 -11.22
N PRO A 164 -17.52 -14.86 -12.47
CA PRO A 164 -17.25 -16.02 -13.31
C PRO A 164 -15.95 -16.77 -12.95
N GLU A 165 -15.02 -16.16 -12.22
CA GLU A 165 -13.70 -16.76 -11.90
C GLU A 165 -13.73 -17.65 -10.65
N VAL A 166 -14.62 -17.36 -9.70
CA VAL A 166 -14.69 -18.04 -8.40
C VAL A 166 -15.71 -19.17 -8.48
N ASP A 167 -15.34 -20.43 -8.25
CA ASP A 167 -16.27 -21.57 -8.29
C ASP A 167 -17.25 -21.63 -7.10
#